data_AF-A0A349P9Z7-F1
#
_entry.id   AF-A0A349P9Z7-F1
#
_cell.length_a   1.000
_cell.length_b   1.000
_cell.length_c   1.000
_cell.angle_alpha   90.00
_cell.angle_beta   90.00
_cell.angle_gamma   90.00
#
_symmetry.space_group_name_H-M   'P 1'
#
loop_
_entity.id
_entity.type
_entity.pdbx_description
1 polymer ?
#
loop_
_entity_poly.entity_id
_entity_poly.type
_entity_poly.pdbx_seq_one_letter_code
_entity_poly.pdbx_strand_id
1 'polypeptide(L)'
;MFKVPVFAFFSVLALNCPVFSQSFGLDYSRPADIRALKVSEPSRPVTVTPPGVTISGYATEEEFTFEREAEAAMGARINSLKSAGLTTLGGRVVEKGGGYGFVIDYLATVKGGTAQPPAVLIETYSNGSTYWLERDAAETMKTCAANFKSAGLPVLGSSLYEAGGDKAFSVDYLVKNMLRPAQEYAVKFENYTGGKFTFESEAEKAGPSYLALLKAAGVPAIRATTSRRGDGNYAVTVEYVVKTGQTEPRPQYSTARYDSRETFTFDREALKASRTSLPAFARAGLPPLSAVLRTEGRDYFFSVDFLVENIYRQGGVIPSAAIETYLAPETFTFDTEAKKAMDEKTAAFNAAGLGVVGSAVTGSLGAFTYAVDYAVKAGQSDGHGHQPH
;
A
#
# COMPACT_ATOMS: atom_id res chain seq x y z
N MET A 1 43.84 25.90 39.91
CA MET A 1 45.28 25.96 40.20
C MET A 1 45.70 24.60 40.73
N PHE A 2 46.72 24.03 40.09
CA PHE A 2 47.29 22.70 40.35
C PHE A 2 47.78 22.52 41.80
N LYS A 3 47.71 21.30 42.35
CA LYS A 3 48.85 20.36 42.43
C LYS A 3 48.52 19.14 43.32
N VAL A 4 48.59 17.95 42.71
CA VAL A 4 48.92 16.66 43.35
C VAL A 4 50.44 16.61 43.57
N PRO A 5 50.95 15.92 44.60
CA PRO A 5 51.80 14.71 44.40
C PRO A 5 51.42 13.54 45.36
N VAL A 6 51.38 12.24 44.96
CA VAL A 6 52.49 11.26 44.70
C VAL A 6 53.12 10.76 46.03
N PHE A 7 53.42 9.49 46.36
CA PHE A 7 53.42 8.14 45.76
C PHE A 7 53.57 7.11 46.95
N ALA A 8 52.91 5.95 46.92
CA ALA A 8 53.46 4.58 46.70
C ALA A 8 54.26 3.92 47.86
N PHE A 9 53.95 2.67 48.25
CA PHE A 9 54.54 1.43 47.69
C PHE A 9 54.36 0.18 48.62
N PHE A 10 54.24 -0.97 47.94
CA PHE A 10 54.68 -2.35 48.27
C PHE A 10 53.88 -3.32 49.18
N SER A 11 53.50 -4.40 48.49
CA SER A 11 53.13 -5.80 48.79
C SER A 11 53.83 -6.51 49.97
N VAL A 12 53.22 -7.62 50.46
CA VAL A 12 53.78 -8.99 50.46
C VAL A 12 52.77 -10.04 51.01
N LEU A 13 52.88 -11.25 50.44
CA LEU A 13 52.15 -12.52 50.64
C LEU A 13 52.12 -13.10 52.08
N ALA A 14 51.13 -13.96 52.38
CA ALA A 14 51.30 -15.44 52.46
C ALA A 14 50.35 -16.16 53.46
N LEU A 15 49.59 -17.14 52.93
CA LEU A 15 49.32 -18.51 53.41
C LEU A 15 48.93 -18.80 54.89
N ASN A 16 47.75 -19.45 55.08
CA ASN A 16 47.66 -20.88 55.47
C ASN A 16 46.19 -21.34 55.70
N CYS A 17 45.79 -22.42 55.00
CA CYS A 17 44.65 -23.30 55.34
C CYS A 17 45.08 -24.24 56.50
N PRO A 18 44.17 -24.94 57.23
CA PRO A 18 43.52 -26.16 56.70
C PRO A 18 42.13 -26.56 57.26
N VAL A 19 41.36 -27.21 56.37
CA VAL A 19 40.70 -28.53 56.53
C VAL A 19 39.53 -28.68 57.53
N PHE A 20 38.35 -28.95 56.96
CA PHE A 20 37.47 -30.02 57.45
C PHE A 20 37.26 -31.03 56.33
N SER A 21 37.76 -32.24 56.54
CA SER A 21 37.56 -33.41 55.71
C SER A 21 36.33 -34.18 56.20
N GLN A 22 35.37 -34.43 55.32
CA GLN A 22 34.44 -35.55 55.45
C GLN A 22 34.53 -36.40 54.19
N SER A 23 34.75 -37.69 54.40
CA SER A 23 34.79 -38.74 53.39
C SER A 23 33.37 -39.04 52.91
N PHE A 24 33.09 -38.79 51.63
CA PHE A 24 31.93 -39.38 50.96
C PHE A 24 32.42 -40.44 49.97
N GLY A 25 31.97 -41.68 50.20
CA GLY A 25 32.19 -42.80 49.30
C GLY A 25 31.41 -42.61 48.01
N LEU A 26 32.09 -42.85 46.89
CA LEU A 26 31.46 -42.98 45.58
C LEU A 26 30.98 -44.41 45.43
N ASP A 27 29.73 -44.66 45.78
CA ASP A 27 29.04 -45.83 45.27
C ASP A 27 27.57 -45.49 44.97
N TYR A 28 27.19 -45.77 43.72
CA TYR A 28 25.83 -45.74 43.15
C TYR A 28 25.08 -44.40 43.12
N SER A 29 25.43 -43.55 42.15
CA SER A 29 24.48 -42.64 41.50
C SER A 29 24.31 -43.05 40.04
N ARG A 30 23.12 -43.52 39.68
CA ARG A 30 22.76 -43.85 38.29
C ARG A 30 22.84 -42.58 37.44
N PRO A 31 23.34 -42.64 36.18
CA PRO A 31 23.54 -41.46 35.33
C PRO A 31 22.26 -40.73 34.89
N ALA A 32 21.08 -41.14 35.38
CA ALA A 32 19.79 -40.58 35.01
C ALA A 32 19.26 -39.48 35.96
N ASP A 33 19.86 -39.28 37.14
CA ASP A 33 19.34 -38.36 38.17
C ASP A 33 20.12 -37.03 38.31
N ILE A 34 21.07 -36.75 37.41
CA ILE A 34 21.68 -35.42 37.31
C ILE A 34 20.88 -34.62 36.29
N ARG A 35 20.05 -33.67 36.76
CA ARG A 35 19.49 -32.63 35.87
C ARG A 35 20.66 -31.92 35.20
N ALA A 36 20.77 -32.09 33.88
CA ALA A 36 21.73 -31.35 33.08
C ALA A 36 21.56 -29.85 33.39
N LEU A 37 22.58 -29.24 34.01
CA LEU A 37 22.72 -27.79 34.04
C LEU A 37 22.63 -27.34 32.60
N LYS A 38 21.62 -26.53 32.29
CA LYS A 38 21.45 -25.91 30.98
C LYS A 38 22.57 -24.87 30.87
N VAL A 39 23.77 -25.34 30.53
CA VAL A 39 24.88 -24.49 30.14
C VAL A 39 24.38 -23.79 28.89
N SER A 40 24.08 -22.50 29.00
CA SER A 40 23.88 -21.66 27.82
C SER A 40 25.16 -21.80 27.01
N GLU A 41 25.06 -22.43 25.83
CA GLU A 41 26.16 -22.39 24.87
C GLU A 41 26.59 -20.93 24.75
N PRO A 42 27.90 -20.61 24.81
CA PRO A 42 28.33 -19.26 24.45
C PRO A 42 27.70 -18.96 23.09
N SER A 43 27.02 -17.82 22.98
CA SER A 43 26.31 -17.47 21.75
C SER A 43 27.29 -17.69 20.61
N ARG A 44 26.96 -18.65 19.72
CA ARG A 44 27.72 -18.78 18.48
C ARG A 44 27.73 -17.38 17.90
N PRO A 45 28.90 -16.80 17.57
CA PRO A 45 28.91 -15.53 16.88
C PRO A 45 27.95 -15.70 15.71
N VAL A 46 26.88 -14.90 15.71
CA VAL A 46 26.01 -14.78 14.54
C VAL A 46 27.00 -14.64 13.40
N THR A 47 26.93 -15.54 12.42
CA THR A 47 27.71 -15.37 11.22
C THR A 47 27.25 -14.04 10.63
N VAL A 48 27.98 -12.98 10.93
CA VAL A 48 27.86 -11.72 10.24
C VAL A 48 28.44 -12.07 8.89
N THR A 49 27.59 -12.58 8.01
CA THR A 49 27.91 -12.65 6.59
C THR A 49 28.29 -11.21 6.25
N PRO A 50 29.56 -10.92 5.90
CA PRO A 50 29.89 -9.61 5.36
C PRO A 50 28.92 -9.35 4.20
N PRO A 51 28.46 -8.12 3.94
CA PRO A 51 27.47 -7.86 2.90
C PRO A 51 27.95 -8.46 1.58
N GLY A 52 27.45 -9.65 1.30
CA GLY A 52 27.85 -10.48 0.19
C GLY A 52 27.09 -9.91 -0.98
N VAL A 53 27.83 -9.41 -1.97
CA VAL A 53 27.26 -8.99 -3.24
C VAL A 53 26.46 -10.17 -3.79
N THR A 54 25.14 -10.11 -3.68
CA THR A 54 24.26 -11.17 -4.15
C THR A 54 24.04 -10.96 -5.63
N ILE A 55 24.58 -11.87 -6.43
CA ILE A 55 24.42 -11.88 -7.88
C ILE A 55 23.23 -12.78 -8.20
N SER A 56 22.26 -12.23 -8.92
CA SER A 56 21.08 -12.95 -9.41
C SER A 56 21.10 -13.00 -10.93
N GLY A 57 20.47 -14.02 -11.52
CA GLY A 57 20.32 -14.16 -12.96
C GLY A 57 18.91 -13.79 -13.41
N TYR A 58 18.81 -12.89 -14.39
CA TYR A 58 17.58 -12.61 -15.15
C TYR A 58 17.59 -13.48 -16.40
N ALA A 59 16.72 -14.49 -16.48
CA ALA A 59 16.58 -15.34 -17.65
C ALA A 59 15.38 -14.89 -18.49
N THR A 60 15.58 -14.74 -19.81
CA THR A 60 14.45 -14.44 -20.70
C THR A 60 13.59 -15.67 -20.96
N GLU A 61 12.30 -15.45 -21.13
CA GLU A 61 11.37 -16.46 -21.63
C GLU A 61 11.33 -16.50 -23.16
N GLU A 62 11.82 -15.45 -23.83
CA GLU A 62 11.86 -15.31 -25.29
C GLU A 62 12.77 -16.36 -25.93
N GLU A 63 12.32 -16.94 -27.05
CA GLU A 63 13.10 -17.89 -27.84
C GLU A 63 13.38 -17.30 -29.21
N PHE A 64 14.68 -17.21 -29.53
CA PHE A 64 15.19 -16.64 -30.77
C PHE A 64 15.65 -17.76 -31.69
N THR A 65 15.46 -17.56 -33.00
CA THR A 65 15.90 -18.55 -33.99
C THR A 65 17.42 -18.53 -34.16
N PHE A 66 18.04 -17.35 -34.05
CA PHE A 66 19.49 -17.19 -34.22
C PHE A 66 20.15 -16.57 -32.98
N GLU A 67 21.35 -17.04 -32.65
CA GLU A 67 22.18 -16.52 -31.55
C GLU A 67 22.34 -15.00 -31.62
N ARG A 68 22.66 -14.45 -32.80
CA ARG A 68 22.81 -13.00 -33.02
C ARG A 68 21.57 -12.16 -32.63
N GLU A 69 20.38 -12.74 -32.75
CA GLU A 69 19.13 -12.07 -32.36
C GLU A 69 18.98 -12.06 -30.84
N ALA A 70 19.31 -13.18 -30.18
CA ALA A 70 19.38 -13.26 -28.74
C ALA A 70 20.44 -12.30 -28.15
N GLU A 71 21.61 -12.16 -28.80
CA GLU A 71 22.64 -11.21 -28.39
C GLU A 71 22.16 -9.75 -28.49
N ALA A 72 21.52 -9.38 -29.60
CA ALA A 72 20.98 -8.04 -29.80
C ALA A 72 19.87 -7.73 -28.77
N ALA A 73 18.96 -8.68 -28.53
CA ALA A 73 17.90 -8.56 -27.53
C ALA A 73 18.46 -8.47 -26.10
N MET A 74 19.49 -9.26 -25.78
CA MET A 74 20.20 -9.20 -24.50
C MET A 74 20.85 -7.83 -24.28
N GLY A 75 21.51 -7.28 -25.30
CA GLY A 75 22.09 -5.93 -25.23
C GLY A 75 21.04 -4.85 -24.95
N ALA A 76 19.91 -4.91 -25.63
CA ALA A 76 18.78 -4.01 -25.38
C ALA A 76 18.23 -4.17 -23.95
N ARG A 77 18.07 -5.41 -23.48
CA ARG A 77 17.60 -5.72 -22.12
C ARG A 77 18.56 -5.21 -21.05
N ILE A 78 19.87 -5.39 -21.22
CA ILE A 78 20.90 -4.82 -20.33
C ILE A 78 20.75 -3.29 -20.21
N ASN A 79 20.53 -2.61 -21.33
CA ASN A 79 20.35 -1.15 -21.32
C ASN A 79 19.07 -0.73 -20.58
N SER A 80 17.97 -1.46 -20.77
CA SER A 80 16.73 -1.23 -20.02
C SER A 80 16.95 -1.41 -18.51
N LEU A 81 17.63 -2.48 -18.08
CA LEU A 81 17.94 -2.72 -16.67
C LEU A 81 18.83 -1.62 -16.08
N LYS A 82 19.88 -1.20 -16.81
CA LYS A 82 20.74 -0.08 -16.40
C LYS A 82 19.96 1.22 -16.27
N SER A 83 19.06 1.51 -17.22
CA SER A 83 18.19 2.69 -17.17
C SER A 83 17.20 2.65 -16.01
N ALA A 84 16.84 1.44 -15.54
CA ALA A 84 16.02 1.23 -14.35
C ALA A 84 16.81 1.39 -13.04
N GLY A 85 18.12 1.64 -13.10
CA GLY A 85 18.99 1.80 -11.93
C GLY A 85 19.58 0.49 -11.40
N LEU A 86 19.57 -0.59 -12.19
CA LEU A 86 20.20 -1.85 -11.81
C LEU A 86 21.66 -1.88 -12.27
N THR A 87 22.50 -2.51 -11.46
CA THR A 87 23.88 -2.82 -11.86
C THR A 87 23.89 -4.21 -12.49
N THR A 88 24.18 -4.29 -13.78
CA THR A 88 24.37 -5.56 -14.50
C THR A 88 25.86 -5.91 -14.59
N LEU A 89 26.19 -7.20 -14.49
CA LEU A 89 27.55 -7.74 -14.55
C LEU A 89 27.91 -8.33 -15.93
N GLY A 90 26.94 -8.35 -16.84
CA GLY A 90 27.06 -8.96 -18.16
C GLY A 90 25.91 -9.93 -18.41
N GLY A 91 25.90 -10.54 -19.58
CA GLY A 91 24.96 -11.59 -19.91
C GLY A 91 25.59 -12.60 -20.85
N ARG A 92 24.93 -13.75 -20.98
CA ARG A 92 25.31 -14.85 -21.87
C ARG A 92 24.08 -15.36 -22.62
N VAL A 93 24.27 -15.73 -23.88
CA VAL A 93 23.27 -16.48 -24.64
C VAL A 93 23.30 -17.94 -24.20
N VAL A 94 22.14 -18.57 -24.15
CA VAL A 94 21.96 -19.98 -23.76
C VAL A 94 21.10 -20.67 -24.80
N GLU A 95 21.43 -21.90 -25.17
CA GLU A 95 20.58 -22.70 -26.05
C GLU A 95 19.33 -23.19 -25.28
N LYS A 96 18.16 -23.11 -25.92
CA LYS A 96 16.88 -23.50 -25.33
C LYS A 96 16.00 -24.16 -26.39
N GLY A 97 15.74 -25.46 -26.24
CA GLY A 97 14.69 -26.17 -26.99
C GLY A 97 14.75 -26.09 -28.52
N GLY A 98 15.92 -25.91 -29.13
CA GLY A 98 16.07 -25.74 -30.59
C GLY A 98 16.20 -24.29 -31.06
N GLY A 99 16.24 -23.33 -30.14
CA GLY A 99 16.59 -21.93 -30.37
C GLY A 99 17.56 -21.40 -29.31
N TYR A 100 17.59 -20.07 -29.16
CA TYR A 100 18.48 -19.35 -28.25
C TYR A 100 17.68 -18.46 -27.30
N GLY A 101 18.13 -18.33 -26.06
CA GLY A 101 17.67 -17.35 -25.06
C GLY A 101 18.87 -16.67 -24.41
N PHE A 102 18.68 -15.88 -23.36
CA PHE A 102 19.79 -15.24 -22.65
C PHE A 102 19.56 -15.15 -21.14
N VAL A 103 20.67 -15.06 -20.40
CA VAL A 103 20.71 -14.80 -18.97
C VAL A 103 21.59 -13.59 -18.69
N ILE A 104 21.09 -12.63 -17.92
CA ILE A 104 21.81 -11.43 -17.50
C ILE A 104 22.07 -11.51 -16.00
N ASP A 105 23.34 -11.45 -15.60
CA ASP A 105 23.70 -11.42 -14.19
C ASP A 105 23.62 -9.97 -13.68
N TYR A 106 23.02 -9.77 -12.51
CA TYR A 106 22.80 -8.44 -11.91
C TYR A 106 22.94 -8.46 -10.39
N LEU A 107 23.16 -7.29 -9.80
CA LEU A 107 23.18 -7.14 -8.34
C LEU A 107 21.76 -7.09 -7.79
N ALA A 108 21.43 -8.01 -6.89
CA ALA A 108 20.10 -8.11 -6.29
C ALA A 108 19.77 -6.96 -5.33
N THR A 109 20.77 -6.16 -4.94
CA THR A 109 20.60 -5.00 -4.06
C THR A 109 21.13 -3.71 -4.69
N VAL A 110 20.52 -2.59 -4.32
CA VAL A 110 20.95 -1.23 -4.69
C VAL A 110 21.28 -0.42 -3.44
N LYS A 111 22.39 0.32 -3.47
CA LYS A 111 22.86 1.13 -2.33
C LYS A 111 22.10 2.45 -2.24
N GLY A 112 21.77 2.87 -1.02
CA GLY A 112 21.20 4.17 -0.71
C GLY A 112 22.00 5.34 -1.33
N GLY A 113 21.35 6.20 -2.12
CA GLY A 113 21.97 7.42 -2.67
C GLY A 113 22.51 7.34 -4.10
N THR A 114 22.42 6.19 -4.77
CA THR A 114 22.69 6.05 -6.22
C THR A 114 21.41 6.17 -7.04
N ALA A 115 21.50 6.13 -8.38
CA ALA A 115 20.34 5.84 -9.22
C ALA A 115 19.73 4.51 -8.78
N GLN A 116 18.41 4.48 -8.57
CA GLN A 116 17.69 3.34 -8.03
C GLN A 116 16.34 3.17 -8.73
N PRO A 117 15.83 1.94 -8.81
CA PRO A 117 14.44 1.72 -9.15
C PRO A 117 13.50 2.48 -8.20
N PRO A 118 12.32 2.88 -8.66
CA PRO A 118 11.32 3.52 -7.81
C PRO A 118 10.79 2.54 -6.77
N ALA A 119 10.34 3.07 -5.64
CA ALA A 119 9.60 2.31 -4.62
C ALA A 119 8.11 2.57 -4.82
N VAL A 120 7.45 1.72 -5.61
CA VAL A 120 6.06 1.89 -6.03
C VAL A 120 5.32 0.56 -5.95
N LEU A 121 4.01 0.65 -5.80
CA LEU A 121 3.06 -0.46 -5.85
C LEU A 121 2.03 -0.15 -6.93
N ILE A 122 1.60 -1.17 -7.65
CA ILE A 122 0.45 -1.10 -8.54
C ILE A 122 -0.71 -1.73 -7.80
N GLU A 123 -1.77 -0.95 -7.59
CA GLU A 123 -2.96 -1.34 -6.86
C GLU A 123 -4.18 -1.25 -7.78
N THR A 124 -5.20 -2.07 -7.50
CA THR A 124 -6.45 -2.08 -8.23
C THR A 124 -7.59 -1.64 -7.30
N TYR A 125 -8.14 -0.47 -7.55
CA TYR A 125 -9.38 -0.04 -6.91
C TYR A 125 -10.58 -0.70 -7.59
N SER A 126 -11.49 -1.26 -6.80
CA SER A 126 -12.78 -1.77 -7.26
C SER A 126 -13.90 -0.96 -6.63
N ASN A 127 -14.84 -0.49 -7.44
CA ASN A 127 -15.89 0.42 -6.98
C ASN A 127 -16.89 -0.21 -5.98
N GLY A 128 -16.95 -1.55 -5.92
CA GLY A 128 -17.77 -2.29 -4.95
C GLY A 128 -19.27 -2.03 -5.10
N SER A 129 -19.71 -1.70 -6.33
CA SER A 129 -21.11 -1.52 -6.72
C SER A 129 -21.30 -1.98 -8.15
N THR A 130 -22.54 -2.35 -8.47
CA THR A 130 -22.93 -2.72 -9.82
C THR A 130 -23.79 -1.64 -10.45
N TYR A 131 -23.84 -1.65 -11.78
CA TYR A 131 -24.63 -0.78 -12.62
C TYR A 131 -25.35 -1.64 -13.65
N TRP A 132 -26.65 -1.43 -13.77
CA TRP A 132 -27.45 -2.09 -14.78
C TRP A 132 -27.01 -1.70 -16.20
N LEU A 133 -26.72 -0.41 -16.42
CA LEU A 133 -26.31 0.10 -17.73
C LEU A 133 -24.80 0.26 -17.82
N GLU A 134 -24.20 -0.35 -18.84
CA GLU A 134 -22.76 -0.26 -19.12
C GLU A 134 -22.28 1.19 -19.31
N ARG A 135 -23.11 2.03 -19.94
CA ARG A 135 -22.77 3.44 -20.16
C ARG A 135 -22.59 4.21 -18.84
N ASP A 136 -23.40 3.88 -17.82
CA ASP A 136 -23.38 4.56 -16.52
C ASP A 136 -22.14 4.10 -15.72
N ALA A 137 -21.81 2.81 -15.79
CA ALA A 137 -20.55 2.27 -15.26
C ALA A 137 -19.34 2.94 -15.92
N ALA A 138 -19.35 3.07 -17.26
CA ALA A 138 -18.25 3.66 -18.03
C ALA A 138 -18.05 5.15 -17.72
N GLU A 139 -19.12 5.92 -17.55
CA GLU A 139 -19.06 7.33 -17.17
C GLU A 139 -18.49 7.49 -15.75
N THR A 140 -18.96 6.67 -14.81
CA THR A 140 -18.47 6.70 -13.42
C THR A 140 -17.02 6.25 -13.33
N MET A 141 -16.62 5.23 -14.09
CA MET A 141 -15.23 4.77 -14.19
C MET A 141 -14.31 5.88 -14.70
N LYS A 142 -14.69 6.59 -15.77
CA LYS A 142 -13.91 7.72 -16.31
C LYS A 142 -13.75 8.84 -15.29
N THR A 143 -14.82 9.14 -14.56
CA THR A 143 -14.82 10.16 -13.50
C THR A 143 -13.91 9.74 -12.35
N CYS A 144 -13.98 8.47 -11.92
CA CYS A 144 -13.10 7.91 -10.89
C CYS A 144 -11.63 7.95 -11.31
N ALA A 145 -11.30 7.53 -12.54
CA ALA A 145 -9.94 7.62 -13.08
C ALA A 145 -9.43 9.07 -13.15
N ALA A 146 -10.29 10.03 -13.46
CA ALA A 146 -9.94 11.46 -13.41
C ALA A 146 -9.66 11.91 -11.97
N ASN A 147 -10.49 11.48 -11.00
CA ASN A 147 -10.31 11.79 -9.59
C ASN A 147 -8.97 11.25 -9.04
N PHE A 148 -8.58 10.02 -9.39
CA PHE A 148 -7.26 9.48 -9.04
C PHE A 148 -6.12 10.37 -9.56
N LYS A 149 -6.20 10.80 -10.83
CA LYS A 149 -5.22 11.72 -11.42
C LYS A 149 -5.20 13.08 -10.72
N SER A 150 -6.37 13.63 -10.39
CA SER A 150 -6.51 14.88 -9.65
C SER A 150 -5.97 14.79 -8.23
N ALA A 151 -6.00 13.61 -7.61
CA ALA A 151 -5.36 13.32 -6.33
C ALA A 151 -3.84 13.09 -6.43
N GLY A 152 -3.26 13.21 -7.64
CA GLY A 152 -1.82 13.04 -7.87
C GLY A 152 -1.36 11.59 -8.05
N LEU A 153 -2.28 10.64 -8.20
CA LEU A 153 -1.97 9.24 -8.44
C LEU A 153 -1.99 8.90 -9.94
N PRO A 154 -0.90 8.38 -10.52
CA PRO A 154 -0.90 7.93 -11.91
C PRO A 154 -1.85 6.76 -12.11
N VAL A 155 -2.72 6.86 -13.12
CA VAL A 155 -3.64 5.78 -13.52
C VAL A 155 -3.03 5.01 -14.68
N LEU A 156 -2.94 3.69 -14.52
CA LEU A 156 -2.37 2.79 -15.52
C LEU A 156 -3.43 2.17 -16.43
N GLY A 157 -4.66 2.05 -15.94
CA GLY A 157 -5.75 1.43 -16.66
C GLY A 157 -7.05 1.57 -15.90
N SER A 158 -8.15 1.34 -16.62
CA SER A 158 -9.47 1.20 -16.01
C SER A 158 -10.26 0.24 -16.86
N SER A 159 -11.02 -0.67 -16.24
CA SER A 159 -11.75 -1.70 -16.97
C SER A 159 -13.14 -1.92 -16.39
N LEU A 160 -14.06 -2.33 -17.26
CA LEU A 160 -15.38 -2.82 -16.87
C LEU A 160 -15.31 -4.34 -16.71
N TYR A 161 -16.01 -4.87 -15.73
CA TYR A 161 -16.17 -6.30 -15.52
C TYR A 161 -17.61 -6.64 -15.13
N GLU A 162 -18.00 -7.90 -15.35
CA GLU A 162 -19.31 -8.40 -14.93
C GLU A 162 -19.29 -8.76 -13.45
N ALA A 163 -20.29 -8.32 -12.71
CA ALA A 163 -20.50 -8.67 -11.31
C ALA A 163 -22.00 -8.90 -11.09
N GLY A 164 -22.39 -10.15 -10.82
CA GLY A 164 -23.79 -10.48 -10.52
C GLY A 164 -24.78 -10.29 -11.68
N GLY A 165 -24.32 -10.28 -12.93
CA GLY A 165 -25.17 -10.03 -14.12
C GLY A 165 -25.25 -8.54 -14.52
N ASP A 166 -24.66 -7.67 -13.71
CA ASP A 166 -24.53 -6.24 -13.94
C ASP A 166 -23.06 -5.85 -14.20
N LYS A 167 -22.83 -4.57 -14.53
CA LYS A 167 -21.50 -4.02 -14.80
C LYS A 167 -20.91 -3.39 -13.56
N ALA A 168 -19.63 -3.65 -13.29
CA ALA A 168 -18.82 -2.95 -12.30
C ALA A 168 -17.52 -2.48 -12.94
N PHE A 169 -16.71 -1.71 -12.21
CA PHE A 169 -15.47 -1.18 -12.75
C PHE A 169 -14.31 -1.22 -11.78
N SER A 170 -13.10 -1.27 -12.36
CA SER A 170 -11.85 -1.16 -11.65
C SER A 170 -10.96 -0.07 -12.23
N VAL A 171 -10.07 0.47 -11.41
CA VAL A 171 -9.03 1.43 -11.80
C VAL A 171 -7.71 0.93 -11.26
N ASP A 172 -6.75 0.70 -12.15
CA ASP A 172 -5.38 0.35 -11.80
C ASP A 172 -4.57 1.62 -11.66
N TYR A 173 -3.93 1.82 -10.52
CA TYR A 173 -3.19 3.03 -10.20
C TYR A 173 -1.88 2.72 -9.51
N LEU A 174 -0.98 3.70 -9.56
CA LEU A 174 0.31 3.63 -8.92
C LEU A 174 0.32 4.41 -7.61
N VAL A 175 0.83 3.78 -6.55
CA VAL A 175 1.03 4.40 -5.24
C VAL A 175 2.47 4.21 -4.79
N LYS A 176 3.01 5.19 -4.09
CA LYS A 176 4.37 5.09 -3.53
C LYS A 176 4.42 4.05 -2.42
N ASN A 177 5.47 3.24 -2.41
CA ASN A 177 5.80 2.34 -1.31
C ASN A 177 6.72 3.06 -0.30
N MET A 178 6.24 3.24 0.92
CA MET A 178 6.92 3.98 1.99
C MET A 178 7.93 3.09 2.71
N LEU A 179 9.07 2.88 2.05
CA LEU A 179 10.19 2.10 2.59
C LEU A 179 10.85 2.80 3.78
N ARG A 180 11.30 2.02 4.76
CA ARG A 180 12.18 2.55 5.83
C ARG A 180 13.55 2.87 5.24
N PRO A 181 14.22 3.94 5.68
CA PRO A 181 15.61 4.19 5.33
C PRO A 181 16.47 2.96 5.62
N ALA A 182 17.14 2.47 4.58
CA ALA A 182 18.06 1.34 4.65
C ALA A 182 19.33 1.65 3.84
N GLN A 183 20.45 1.02 4.23
CA GLN A 183 21.71 1.14 3.50
C GLN A 183 21.63 0.51 2.11
N GLU A 184 20.89 -0.59 2.00
CA GLU A 184 20.61 -1.30 0.76
C GLU A 184 19.14 -1.68 0.66
N TYR A 185 18.62 -1.67 -0.57
CA TYR A 185 17.27 -2.15 -0.88
C TYR A 185 17.38 -3.33 -1.82
N ALA A 186 16.46 -4.29 -1.66
CA ALA A 186 16.34 -5.39 -2.61
C ALA A 186 15.66 -4.91 -3.89
N VAL A 187 16.01 -5.53 -5.01
CA VAL A 187 15.38 -5.29 -6.30
C VAL A 187 14.42 -6.44 -6.60
N LYS A 188 13.19 -6.11 -7.01
CA LYS A 188 12.18 -7.09 -7.39
C LYS A 188 11.65 -6.78 -8.79
N PHE A 189 11.52 -7.82 -9.60
CA PHE A 189 10.80 -7.79 -10.86
C PHE A 189 9.34 -8.12 -10.59
N GLU A 190 8.44 -7.32 -11.12
CA GLU A 190 7.00 -7.45 -10.97
C GLU A 190 6.34 -7.37 -12.35
N ASN A 191 5.11 -7.87 -12.44
CA ASN A 191 4.34 -7.88 -13.68
C ASN A 191 3.04 -7.10 -13.50
N TYR A 192 2.76 -6.19 -14.42
CA TYR A 192 1.48 -5.52 -14.57
C TYR A 192 0.76 -6.08 -15.78
N THR A 193 -0.46 -6.60 -15.61
CA THR A 193 -1.26 -7.10 -16.74
C THR A 193 -2.46 -6.19 -16.95
N GLY A 194 -2.58 -5.64 -18.16
CA GLY A 194 -3.64 -4.68 -18.49
C GLY A 194 -4.22 -4.89 -19.88
N GLY A 195 -5.44 -4.39 -20.07
CA GLY A 195 -6.14 -4.41 -21.34
C GLY A 195 -6.90 -5.71 -21.62
N LYS A 196 -7.80 -5.62 -22.59
CA LYS A 196 -8.62 -6.74 -23.08
C LYS A 196 -8.71 -6.63 -24.59
N PHE A 197 -8.08 -7.56 -25.29
CA PHE A 197 -7.95 -7.61 -26.74
C PHE A 197 -8.53 -8.91 -27.27
N THR A 198 -9.22 -8.86 -28.41
CA THR A 198 -9.83 -10.06 -28.99
C THR A 198 -8.76 -10.95 -29.61
N PHE A 199 -7.75 -10.33 -30.22
CA PHE A 199 -6.68 -11.03 -30.91
C PHE A 199 -5.32 -10.77 -30.26
N GLU A 200 -4.45 -11.79 -30.25
CA GLU A 200 -3.08 -11.68 -29.74
C GLU A 200 -2.31 -10.55 -30.44
N SER A 201 -2.42 -10.47 -31.77
CA SER A 201 -1.74 -9.44 -32.57
C SER A 201 -2.15 -7.99 -32.20
N GLU A 202 -3.34 -7.80 -31.61
CA GLU A 202 -3.76 -6.48 -31.12
C GLU A 202 -3.07 -6.15 -29.79
N ALA A 203 -2.96 -7.14 -28.90
CA ALA A 203 -2.22 -7.00 -27.65
C ALA A 203 -0.72 -6.76 -27.93
N GLU A 204 -0.12 -7.49 -28.87
CA GLU A 204 1.28 -7.27 -29.29
C GLU A 204 1.51 -5.83 -29.78
N LYS A 205 0.63 -5.33 -30.66
CA LYS A 205 0.69 -3.95 -31.15
C LYS A 205 0.49 -2.91 -30.05
N ALA A 206 -0.26 -3.25 -29.00
CA ALA A 206 -0.48 -2.37 -27.86
C ALA A 206 0.72 -2.33 -26.89
N GLY A 207 1.61 -3.33 -26.89
CA GLY A 207 2.76 -3.45 -25.98
C GLY A 207 3.57 -2.16 -25.79
N PRO A 208 4.00 -1.46 -26.85
CA PRO A 208 4.74 -0.20 -26.74
C PRO A 208 3.97 0.91 -26.00
N SER A 209 2.65 0.97 -26.13
CA SER A 209 1.83 1.97 -25.43
C SER A 209 1.79 1.73 -23.91
N TYR A 210 1.75 0.46 -23.48
CA TYR A 210 1.81 0.10 -22.06
C TYR A 210 3.20 0.36 -21.46
N LEU A 211 4.27 0.10 -22.21
CA LEU A 211 5.64 0.48 -21.81
C LEU A 211 5.76 1.98 -21.60
N ALA A 212 5.25 2.78 -22.55
CA ALA A 212 5.26 4.23 -22.46
C ALA A 212 4.43 4.74 -21.27
N LEU A 213 3.30 4.08 -20.97
CA LEU A 213 2.43 4.43 -19.86
C LEU A 213 3.15 4.24 -18.51
N LEU A 214 3.81 3.10 -18.27
CA LEU A 214 4.56 2.88 -17.04
C LEU A 214 5.73 3.86 -16.93
N LYS A 215 6.43 4.11 -18.03
CA LYS A 215 7.52 5.08 -18.09
C LYS A 215 7.05 6.50 -17.74
N ALA A 216 5.89 6.92 -18.24
CA ALA A 216 5.28 8.20 -17.92
C ALA A 216 4.85 8.29 -16.45
N ALA A 217 4.47 7.17 -15.84
CA ALA A 217 4.19 7.06 -14.40
C ALA A 217 5.46 6.99 -13.52
N GLY A 218 6.66 7.10 -14.12
CA GLY A 218 7.94 7.04 -13.42
C GLY A 218 8.43 5.63 -13.08
N VAL A 219 7.86 4.60 -13.71
CA VAL A 219 8.26 3.20 -13.53
C VAL A 219 9.10 2.73 -14.72
N PRO A 220 10.35 2.29 -14.49
CA PRO A 220 11.16 1.68 -15.52
C PRO A 220 10.56 0.32 -15.95
N ALA A 221 9.87 0.32 -17.08
CA ALA A 221 9.37 -0.89 -17.72
C ALA A 221 10.48 -1.58 -18.52
N ILE A 222 10.56 -2.91 -18.42
CA ILE A 222 11.61 -3.72 -19.01
C ILE A 222 11.16 -4.33 -20.33
N ARG A 223 10.02 -5.04 -20.32
CA ARG A 223 9.39 -5.65 -21.52
C ARG A 223 7.88 -5.65 -21.42
N ALA A 224 7.25 -5.71 -22.57
CA ALA A 224 5.85 -6.07 -22.71
C ALA A 224 5.76 -7.40 -23.45
N THR A 225 4.89 -8.27 -22.98
CA THR A 225 4.55 -9.56 -23.59
C THR A 225 3.04 -9.69 -23.67
N THR A 226 2.55 -10.62 -24.48
CA THR A 226 1.13 -10.97 -24.52
C THR A 226 0.84 -12.12 -23.57
N SER A 227 -0.31 -12.07 -22.92
CA SER A 227 -0.80 -13.16 -22.09
C SER A 227 -2.27 -13.44 -22.38
N ARG A 228 -2.65 -14.71 -22.34
CA ARG A 228 -4.04 -15.13 -22.51
C ARG A 228 -4.79 -15.00 -21.19
N ARG A 229 -5.95 -14.35 -21.24
CA ARG A 229 -6.85 -14.15 -20.10
C ARG A 229 -7.76 -15.38 -19.92
N GLY A 230 -8.29 -15.53 -18.70
CA GLY A 230 -9.24 -16.61 -18.39
C GLY A 230 -10.57 -16.54 -19.16
N ASP A 231 -10.93 -15.37 -19.69
CA ASP A 231 -12.13 -15.16 -20.52
C ASP A 231 -11.89 -15.38 -22.02
N GLY A 232 -10.74 -15.96 -22.39
CA GLY A 232 -10.40 -16.29 -23.78
C GLY A 232 -9.80 -15.13 -24.59
N ASN A 233 -9.84 -13.91 -24.07
CA ASN A 233 -9.21 -12.72 -24.65
C ASN A 233 -7.70 -12.66 -24.34
N TYR A 234 -7.01 -11.66 -24.87
CA TYR A 234 -5.60 -11.37 -24.63
C TYR A 234 -5.41 -10.09 -23.81
N ALA A 235 -4.29 -10.01 -23.10
CA ALA A 235 -3.84 -8.84 -22.34
C ALA A 235 -2.36 -8.55 -22.64
N VAL A 236 -1.92 -7.34 -22.28
CA VAL A 236 -0.51 -6.97 -22.29
C VAL A 236 0.03 -7.13 -20.87
N THR A 237 1.08 -7.92 -20.72
CA THR A 237 1.83 -8.06 -19.47
C THR A 237 3.14 -7.31 -19.58
N VAL A 238 3.28 -6.25 -18.78
CA VAL A 238 4.51 -5.46 -18.67
C VAL A 238 5.29 -5.89 -17.44
N GLU A 239 6.52 -6.32 -17.67
CA GLU A 239 7.49 -6.56 -16.62
C GLU A 239 8.19 -5.25 -16.27
N TYR A 240 8.30 -4.95 -14.99
CA TYR A 240 8.92 -3.73 -14.48
C TYR A 240 9.72 -4.01 -13.22
N VAL A 241 10.57 -3.05 -12.84
CA VAL A 241 11.46 -3.21 -11.70
C VAL A 241 11.19 -2.17 -10.63
N VAL A 242 11.12 -2.64 -9.39
CA VAL A 242 10.96 -1.81 -8.19
C VAL A 242 12.01 -2.15 -7.16
N LYS A 243 12.29 -1.18 -6.28
CA LYS A 243 13.02 -1.46 -5.06
C LYS A 243 12.04 -1.78 -3.94
N THR A 244 12.39 -2.76 -3.13
CA THR A 244 11.60 -3.20 -1.98
C THR A 244 12.46 -3.24 -0.72
N GLY A 245 11.79 -3.08 0.42
CA GLY A 245 12.38 -3.34 1.73
C GLY A 245 12.25 -4.82 2.11
N GLN A 246 12.74 -5.15 3.31
CA GLN A 246 12.59 -6.46 3.93
C GLN A 246 11.23 -6.64 4.63
N THR A 247 10.40 -5.60 4.66
CA THR A 247 9.09 -5.59 5.29
C THR A 247 7.98 -5.66 4.26
N GLU A 248 6.77 -5.97 4.71
CA GLU A 248 5.56 -5.92 3.89
C GLU A 248 5.38 -4.57 3.16
N PRO A 249 4.61 -4.56 2.05
CA PRO A 249 4.26 -3.34 1.33
C PRO A 249 3.64 -2.27 2.23
N ARG A 250 4.06 -1.03 2.04
CA ARG A 250 3.62 0.13 2.81
C ARG A 250 3.08 1.22 1.89
N PRO A 251 1.87 1.05 1.32
CA PRO A 251 1.31 2.03 0.42
C PRO A 251 1.17 3.40 1.10
N GLN A 252 1.54 4.47 0.40
CA GLN A 252 1.39 5.85 0.89
C GLN A 252 -0.08 6.20 1.13
N TYR A 253 -0.99 5.72 0.30
CA TYR A 253 -2.42 6.01 0.42
C TYR A 253 -3.22 4.72 0.54
N SER A 254 -4.34 4.78 1.25
CA SER A 254 -5.38 3.77 1.28
C SER A 254 -6.71 4.37 0.89
N THR A 255 -7.60 3.55 0.37
CA THR A 255 -9.00 3.93 0.15
C THR A 255 -9.79 3.73 1.44
N ALA A 256 -10.51 4.76 1.86
CA ALA A 256 -11.50 4.70 2.92
C ALA A 256 -12.89 4.93 2.34
N ARG A 257 -13.92 4.51 3.08
CA ARG A 257 -15.32 4.67 2.70
C ARG A 257 -16.07 5.46 3.76
N TYR A 258 -16.89 6.39 3.31
CA TYR A 258 -17.94 7.03 4.09
C TYR A 258 -19.29 6.51 3.61
N ASP A 259 -20.17 6.16 4.55
CA ASP A 259 -21.56 5.80 4.27
C ASP A 259 -22.46 6.91 4.80
N SER A 260 -23.33 7.46 3.93
CA SER A 260 -24.22 8.55 4.29
C SER A 260 -25.28 8.12 5.29
N ARG A 261 -25.58 8.99 6.26
CA ARG A 261 -26.70 8.80 7.18
C ARG A 261 -28.05 9.13 6.56
N GLU A 262 -28.07 9.91 5.49
CA GLU A 262 -29.28 10.21 4.76
C GLU A 262 -29.76 8.97 4.01
N THR A 263 -31.04 8.64 4.21
CA THR A 263 -31.76 7.62 3.44
C THR A 263 -32.78 8.29 2.53
N PHE A 264 -33.00 7.66 1.38
CA PHE A 264 -33.86 8.16 0.31
C PHE A 264 -34.77 7.04 -0.15
N THR A 265 -36.05 7.34 -0.37
CA THR A 265 -36.98 6.35 -0.93
C THR A 265 -36.70 6.05 -2.40
N PHE A 266 -36.05 6.97 -3.12
CA PHE A 266 -35.75 6.84 -4.55
C PHE A 266 -34.26 6.91 -4.85
N ASP A 267 -33.78 5.98 -5.66
CA ASP A 267 -32.41 5.89 -6.16
C ASP A 267 -31.89 7.19 -6.79
N ARG A 268 -32.75 7.88 -7.55
CA ARG A 268 -32.42 9.14 -8.23
C ARG A 268 -32.07 10.26 -7.26
N GLU A 269 -32.73 10.30 -6.10
CA GLU A 269 -32.48 11.32 -5.07
C GLU A 269 -31.15 11.04 -4.36
N ALA A 270 -30.92 9.78 -3.98
CA ALA A 270 -29.64 9.35 -3.41
C ALA A 270 -28.48 9.57 -4.39
N LEU A 271 -28.65 9.25 -5.68
CA LEU A 271 -27.63 9.49 -6.70
C LEU A 271 -27.33 10.98 -6.85
N LYS A 272 -28.35 11.85 -6.82
CA LYS A 272 -28.16 13.30 -6.87
C LYS A 272 -27.38 13.79 -5.64
N ALA A 273 -27.78 13.36 -4.44
CA ALA A 273 -27.10 13.71 -3.19
C ALA A 273 -25.63 13.25 -3.20
N SER A 274 -25.36 12.03 -3.67
CA SER A 274 -24.01 11.46 -3.78
C SER A 274 -23.07 12.30 -4.66
N ARG A 275 -23.58 12.88 -5.75
CA ARG A 275 -22.78 13.74 -6.64
C ARG A 275 -22.54 15.11 -6.01
N THR A 276 -23.50 15.61 -5.25
CA THR A 276 -23.41 16.91 -4.54
C THR A 276 -22.48 16.85 -3.32
N SER A 277 -22.22 15.67 -2.75
CA SER A 277 -21.33 15.52 -1.60
C SER A 277 -19.83 15.55 -1.97
N LEU A 278 -19.45 15.15 -3.18
CA LEU A 278 -18.03 15.08 -3.59
C LEU A 278 -17.23 16.39 -3.36
N PRO A 279 -17.76 17.59 -3.66
CA PRO A 279 -17.05 18.84 -3.37
C PRO A 279 -16.85 19.12 -1.88
N ALA A 280 -17.68 18.56 -0.99
CA ALA A 280 -17.49 18.69 0.45
C ALA A 280 -16.25 17.90 0.92
N PHE A 281 -16.07 16.68 0.43
CA PHE A 281 -14.88 15.86 0.66
C PHE A 281 -13.60 16.56 0.18
N ALA A 282 -13.61 17.05 -1.06
CA ALA A 282 -12.46 17.77 -1.62
C ALA A 282 -12.09 19.01 -0.78
N ARG A 283 -13.08 19.79 -0.32
CA ARG A 283 -12.87 20.95 0.57
C ARG A 283 -12.36 20.55 1.96
N ALA A 284 -12.79 19.40 2.47
CA ALA A 284 -12.30 18.83 3.73
C ALA A 284 -10.85 18.28 3.62
N GLY A 285 -10.27 18.28 2.42
CA GLY A 285 -8.93 17.73 2.16
C GLY A 285 -8.91 16.21 2.03
N LEU A 286 -10.07 15.60 1.73
CA LEU A 286 -10.23 14.18 1.46
C LEU A 286 -10.52 14.00 -0.04
N PRO A 287 -9.54 13.64 -0.87
CA PRO A 287 -9.78 13.50 -2.31
C PRO A 287 -10.83 12.41 -2.58
N PRO A 288 -12.03 12.77 -3.08
CA PRO A 288 -13.06 11.78 -3.38
C PRO A 288 -12.66 10.99 -4.61
N LEU A 289 -12.88 9.67 -4.59
CA LEU A 289 -12.61 8.77 -5.70
C LEU A 289 -13.88 8.46 -6.46
N SER A 290 -14.93 8.06 -5.75
CA SER A 290 -16.21 7.68 -6.34
C SER A 290 -17.36 7.93 -5.37
N ALA A 291 -18.54 8.15 -5.93
CA ALA A 291 -19.81 8.17 -5.22
C ALA A 291 -20.64 6.97 -5.70
N VAL A 292 -21.11 6.18 -4.76
CA VAL A 292 -21.74 4.89 -5.01
C VAL A 292 -23.10 4.85 -4.35
N LEU A 293 -24.11 4.37 -5.07
CA LEU A 293 -25.43 4.11 -4.50
C LEU A 293 -25.43 2.76 -3.78
N ARG A 294 -26.07 2.71 -2.61
CA ARG A 294 -26.28 1.48 -1.85
C ARG A 294 -27.74 1.38 -1.39
N THR A 295 -28.15 0.16 -1.09
CA THR A 295 -29.51 -0.16 -0.64
C THR A 295 -29.49 -0.59 0.81
N GLU A 296 -30.42 -0.07 1.61
CA GLU A 296 -30.71 -0.53 2.96
C GLU A 296 -32.20 -0.86 3.06
N GLY A 297 -32.53 -2.16 3.04
CA GLY A 297 -33.93 -2.59 3.00
C GLY A 297 -34.64 -2.14 1.71
N ARG A 298 -35.57 -1.19 1.84
CA ARG A 298 -36.31 -0.59 0.71
C ARG A 298 -35.84 0.81 0.34
N ASP A 299 -34.95 1.38 1.14
CA ASP A 299 -34.42 2.72 0.96
C ASP A 299 -33.01 2.66 0.38
N TYR A 300 -32.54 3.82 -0.05
CA TYR A 300 -31.24 4.04 -0.66
C TYR A 300 -30.41 4.98 0.20
N PHE A 301 -29.12 4.75 0.25
CA PHE A 301 -28.13 5.68 0.79
C PHE A 301 -26.96 5.75 -0.19
N PHE A 302 -26.03 6.67 0.03
CA PHE A 302 -24.83 6.73 -0.80
C PHE A 302 -23.58 6.54 0.02
N SER A 303 -22.54 6.04 -0.62
CA SER A 303 -21.19 6.00 -0.08
C SER A 303 -20.27 6.88 -0.91
N VAL A 304 -19.27 7.46 -0.25
CA VAL A 304 -18.16 8.11 -0.93
C VAL A 304 -16.89 7.34 -0.56
N ASP A 305 -16.23 6.79 -1.57
CA ASP A 305 -14.87 6.27 -1.40
C ASP A 305 -13.89 7.43 -1.60
N PHE A 306 -12.89 7.55 -0.74
CA PHE A 306 -11.90 8.64 -0.75
C PHE A 306 -10.50 8.16 -0.38
N LEU A 307 -9.48 8.96 -0.70
CA LEU A 307 -8.10 8.65 -0.35
C LEU A 307 -7.72 9.22 1.01
N VAL A 308 -7.02 8.41 1.81
CA VAL A 308 -6.36 8.81 3.06
C VAL A 308 -4.88 8.45 3.00
N GLU A 309 -4.03 9.31 3.53
CA GLU A 309 -2.59 9.02 3.61
C GLU A 309 -2.32 8.12 4.82
N ASN A 310 -1.46 7.12 4.64
CA ASN A 310 -1.07 6.20 5.69
C ASN A 310 0.12 6.74 6.48
N ILE A 311 -0.10 7.04 7.75
CA ILE A 311 0.95 7.43 8.70
C ILE A 311 1.42 6.20 9.44
N TYR A 312 2.65 5.79 9.12
CA TYR A 312 3.27 4.63 9.75
C TYR A 312 4.06 5.03 10.99
N ARG A 313 3.73 4.44 12.15
CA ARG A 313 4.40 4.67 13.44
C ARG A 313 4.87 3.34 14.05
N GLN A 314 5.65 3.39 15.13
CA GLN A 314 6.21 2.19 15.78
C GLN A 314 5.16 1.20 16.33
N GLY A 315 3.87 1.55 16.38
CA GLY A 315 2.77 0.69 16.82
C GLY A 315 1.73 0.31 15.75
N GLY A 316 1.94 0.68 14.48
CA GLY A 316 1.01 0.36 13.40
C GLY A 316 0.86 1.47 12.35
N VAL A 317 -0.23 1.37 11.59
CA VAL A 317 -0.62 2.34 10.56
C VAL A 317 -1.87 3.07 11.05
N ILE A 318 -1.84 4.40 11.02
CA ILE A 318 -3.03 5.23 11.26
C ILE A 318 -3.31 6.06 10.00
N PRO A 319 -4.58 6.29 9.64
CA PRO A 319 -4.91 7.16 8.54
C PRO A 319 -4.63 8.62 8.93
N SER A 320 -4.27 9.45 7.95
CA SER A 320 -4.01 10.88 8.15
C SER A 320 -5.27 11.68 8.44
N ALA A 321 -6.43 11.13 8.10
CA ALA A 321 -7.72 11.67 8.46
C ALA A 321 -8.76 10.56 8.65
N ALA A 322 -9.75 10.84 9.49
CA ALA A 322 -10.92 10.02 9.70
C ALA A 322 -12.17 10.90 9.63
N ILE A 323 -13.33 10.27 9.44
CA ILE A 323 -14.62 10.94 9.56
C ILE A 323 -15.20 10.58 10.92
N GLU A 324 -15.48 11.60 11.71
CA GLU A 324 -16.15 11.47 13.00
C GLU A 324 -17.58 11.99 12.91
N THR A 325 -18.42 11.56 13.84
CA THR A 325 -19.81 12.02 13.93
C THR A 325 -20.01 12.80 15.22
N TYR A 326 -20.53 14.01 15.10
CA TYR A 326 -21.16 14.72 16.19
C TYR A 326 -22.65 14.34 16.25
N LEU A 327 -23.11 13.88 17.40
CA LEU A 327 -24.53 13.63 17.67
C LEU A 327 -25.07 14.73 18.57
N ALA A 328 -26.16 15.37 18.15
CA ALA A 328 -26.79 16.40 18.95
C ALA A 328 -27.41 15.77 20.22
N PRO A 329 -27.10 16.29 21.42
CA PRO A 329 -27.72 15.81 22.65
C PRO A 329 -29.18 16.30 22.79
N GLU A 330 -29.55 17.31 22.02
CA GLU A 330 -30.87 17.94 22.07
C GLU A 330 -31.85 17.22 21.14
N THR A 331 -33.13 17.25 21.54
CA THR A 331 -34.25 16.78 20.71
C THR A 331 -35.21 17.92 20.43
N PHE A 332 -35.75 17.95 19.22
CA PHE A 332 -36.65 18.99 18.72
C PHE A 332 -38.05 18.42 18.48
N THR A 333 -39.05 19.30 18.57
CA THR A 333 -40.43 18.88 18.35
C THR A 333 -40.71 18.71 16.86
N PHE A 334 -40.13 19.59 16.04
CA PHE A 334 -40.29 19.61 14.58
C PHE A 334 -38.98 19.32 13.84
N ASP A 335 -39.09 18.70 12.67
CA ASP A 335 -37.97 18.40 11.77
C ASP A 335 -37.27 19.67 11.29
N THR A 336 -38.03 20.72 11.02
CA THR A 336 -37.55 22.04 10.58
C THR A 336 -36.68 22.73 11.64
N GLU A 337 -36.98 22.55 12.92
CA GLU A 337 -36.17 23.05 14.03
C GLU A 337 -34.84 22.29 14.11
N ALA A 338 -34.89 20.95 14.05
CA ALA A 338 -33.70 20.12 14.02
C ALA A 338 -32.80 20.44 12.82
N LYS A 339 -33.39 20.65 11.64
CA LYS A 339 -32.67 21.03 10.41
C LYS A 339 -32.00 22.39 10.54
N LYS A 340 -32.69 23.38 11.08
CA LYS A 340 -32.11 24.70 11.31
C LYS A 340 -30.91 24.62 12.27
N ALA A 341 -31.04 23.89 13.38
CA ALA A 341 -29.95 23.68 14.33
C ALA A 341 -28.77 22.93 13.71
N MET A 342 -29.05 21.92 12.88
CA MET A 342 -28.04 21.17 12.11
C MET A 342 -27.27 22.06 11.13
N ASP A 343 -27.96 22.95 10.41
CA ASP A 343 -27.34 23.87 9.45
C ASP A 343 -26.45 24.90 10.19
N GLU A 344 -26.91 25.43 11.31
CA GLU A 344 -26.11 26.31 12.19
C GLU A 344 -24.87 25.60 12.72
N LYS A 345 -25.01 24.35 13.16
CA LYS A 345 -23.88 23.52 13.63
C LYS A 345 -22.90 23.21 12.50
N THR A 346 -23.41 22.87 11.33
CA THR A 346 -22.60 22.62 10.12
C THR A 346 -21.77 23.86 9.74
N ALA A 347 -22.38 25.05 9.79
CA ALA A 347 -21.67 26.30 9.56
C ALA A 347 -20.57 26.54 10.61
N ALA A 348 -20.87 26.28 11.90
CA ALA A 348 -19.90 26.42 12.98
C ALA A 348 -18.70 25.47 12.83
N PHE A 349 -18.93 24.20 12.46
CA PHE A 349 -17.87 23.22 12.21
C PHE A 349 -16.97 23.67 11.05
N ASN A 350 -17.56 24.06 9.93
CA ASN A 350 -16.81 24.56 8.77
C ASN A 350 -16.02 25.84 9.13
N ALA A 351 -16.58 26.74 9.93
CA ALA A 351 -15.89 27.94 10.42
C ALA A 351 -14.72 27.61 11.36
N ALA A 352 -14.83 26.53 12.12
CA ALA A 352 -13.76 25.99 12.96
C ALA A 352 -12.70 25.19 12.17
N GLY A 353 -12.85 25.05 10.85
CA GLY A 353 -11.95 24.27 10.00
C GLY A 353 -12.18 22.75 10.04
N LEU A 354 -13.28 22.30 10.67
CA LEU A 354 -13.74 20.93 10.62
C LEU A 354 -14.62 20.77 9.38
N GLY A 355 -14.03 20.24 8.30
CA GLY A 355 -14.74 20.08 7.02
C GLY A 355 -15.89 19.10 7.15
N VAL A 356 -17.13 19.60 7.08
CA VAL A 356 -18.33 18.77 7.13
C VAL A 356 -18.54 18.06 5.81
N VAL A 357 -18.74 16.74 5.87
CA VAL A 357 -18.87 15.85 4.71
C VAL A 357 -20.26 15.23 4.58
N GLY A 358 -21.05 15.25 5.65
CA GLY A 358 -22.43 14.83 5.66
C GLY A 358 -23.15 15.30 6.92
N SER A 359 -24.48 15.32 6.87
CA SER A 359 -25.32 15.61 8.02
C SER A 359 -26.71 15.01 7.80
N ALA A 360 -27.41 14.68 8.87
CA ALA A 360 -28.74 14.10 8.76
C ALA A 360 -29.60 14.45 9.98
N VAL A 361 -30.88 14.70 9.74
CA VAL A 361 -31.91 14.75 10.79
C VAL A 361 -32.54 13.36 10.88
N THR A 362 -32.70 12.85 12.10
CA THR A 362 -33.32 11.56 12.37
C THR A 362 -34.36 11.69 13.49
N GLY A 363 -35.24 10.70 13.62
CA GLY A 363 -36.28 10.67 14.65
C GLY A 363 -37.69 10.81 14.09
N SER A 364 -38.63 11.11 14.98
CA SER A 364 -40.06 11.21 14.68
C SER A 364 -40.67 12.39 15.41
N LEU A 365 -41.93 12.74 15.09
CA LEU A 365 -42.65 13.85 15.69
C LEU A 365 -42.50 13.90 17.22
N GLY A 366 -42.02 15.03 17.75
CA GLY A 366 -41.76 15.23 19.18
C GLY A 366 -40.38 14.80 19.68
N ALA A 367 -39.55 14.18 18.84
CA ALA A 367 -38.21 13.69 19.21
C ALA A 367 -37.26 13.62 18.00
N PHE A 368 -37.12 14.72 17.25
CA PHE A 368 -36.13 14.82 16.18
C PHE A 368 -34.75 15.18 16.74
N THR A 369 -33.68 14.61 16.19
CA THR A 369 -32.29 14.98 16.50
C THR A 369 -31.48 15.06 15.21
N TYR A 370 -30.23 15.52 15.28
CA TYR A 370 -29.36 15.61 14.12
C TYR A 370 -27.95 15.08 14.39
N ALA A 371 -27.29 14.69 13.31
CA ALA A 371 -25.91 14.29 13.28
C ALA A 371 -25.14 15.12 12.24
N VAL A 372 -23.87 15.40 12.53
CA VAL A 372 -22.93 16.05 11.59
C VAL A 372 -21.69 15.17 11.48
N ASP A 373 -21.37 14.74 10.27
CA ASP A 373 -20.17 13.97 9.96
C ASP A 373 -19.08 14.91 9.44
N TYR A 374 -17.91 14.90 10.06
CA TYR A 374 -16.82 15.85 9.79
C TYR A 374 -15.46 15.17 9.73
N ALA A 375 -14.58 15.73 8.91
CA ALA A 375 -13.21 15.24 8.77
C ALA A 375 -12.31 15.71 9.93
N VAL A 376 -11.59 14.78 10.54
CA VAL A 376 -10.58 15.03 11.58
C VAL A 376 -9.23 14.56 11.09
N LYS A 377 -8.20 15.41 11.18
CA LYS A 377 -6.83 15.02 10.81
C LYS A 377 -6.08 14.42 11.99
N ALA A 378 -5.23 13.44 11.71
CA ALA A 378 -4.37 12.82 12.71
C ALA A 378 -3.50 13.89 13.40
N GLY A 379 -3.57 13.96 14.73
CA GLY A 379 -2.85 14.95 15.54
C GLY A 379 -3.61 16.25 15.83
N GLN A 380 -4.85 16.42 15.35
CA GLN A 380 -5.73 17.52 15.79
C GLN A 380 -6.48 17.21 17.10
N SER A 381 -6.40 15.99 17.60
CA SER A 381 -7.22 15.46 18.70
C SER A 381 -6.73 15.77 20.12
N ASP A 382 -5.93 16.84 20.33
CA ASP A 382 -5.49 17.25 21.68
C ASP A 382 -6.13 18.58 22.16
N GLY A 383 -7.10 19.13 21.44
CA GLY A 383 -7.66 20.48 21.73
C GLY A 383 -9.10 20.54 22.22
N HIS A 384 -9.92 19.50 22.04
CA HIS A 384 -11.32 19.52 22.45
C HIS A 384 -11.61 18.35 23.38
N GLY A 385 -11.55 18.64 24.69
CA GLY A 385 -11.89 17.71 25.74
C GLY A 385 -13.30 17.16 25.56
N HIS A 386 -13.37 15.91 25.14
CA HIS A 386 -14.47 15.03 25.49
C HIS A 386 -14.01 14.21 26.70
N GLN A 387 -14.39 14.67 27.90
CA GLN A 387 -14.47 13.77 29.03
C GLN A 387 -15.63 12.81 28.78
N PRO A 388 -15.42 11.48 28.85
CA PRO A 388 -16.52 10.55 28.88
C PRO A 388 -17.26 10.72 30.22
N HIS A 389 -18.57 10.97 30.16
CA HIS A 389 -19.49 10.77 31.26
C HIS A 389 -20.26 9.47 31.05
#